data_AF-A0A828Z296-F1
#
_entry.id   AF-A0A828Z296-F1
#
_cell.length_a   1.000
_cell.length_b   1.000
_cell.length_c   1.000
_cell.angle_alpha   90.00
_cell.angle_beta   90.00
_cell.angle_gamma   90.00
#
_symmetry.space_group_name_H-M   'P 1'
#
loop_
_entity.id
_entity.type
_entity.pdbx_description
1 polymer ?
#
loop_
_entity_poly.entity_id
_entity_poly.type
_entity_poly.pdbx_seq_one_letter_code
_entity_poly.pdbx_strand_id
1 'polypeptide(L)' 'MIWPEFLDSSGKVIRDRNNSVEISGQAYMWILVPEMRKFHRERIQIGTKGFAMEGNRKTAEYEVIEIIGLLENPDSDAKR' A
#
# COMPACT_ATOMS: atom_id res chain seq x y z
N MET A 1 9.86 1.96 0.03
CA MET A 1 8.71 2.90 0.02
C MET A 1 7.45 2.10 -0.27
N ILE A 2 6.40 2.29 0.51
CA ILE A 2 5.07 1.73 0.22
C ILE A 2 4.23 2.86 -0.37
N TRP A 3 3.65 2.62 -1.54
CA TRP A 3 2.85 3.61 -2.28
C TRP A 3 1.37 3.20 -2.29
N PRO A 4 0.45 4.06 -1.84
CA PRO A 4 -0.98 3.79 -1.89
C PRO A 4 -1.60 4.17 -3.25
N GLU A 5 -2.51 3.34 -3.74
CA GLU A 5 -3.47 3.68 -4.79
C GLU A 5 -4.90 3.56 -4.23
N PHE A 6 -5.52 4.69 -3.91
CA PHE A 6 -6.83 4.75 -3.26
C PHE A 6 -7.95 4.31 -4.21
N LEU A 7 -8.93 3.61 -3.66
CA LEU A 7 -10.11 3.14 -4.36
C LEU A 7 -11.31 4.06 -4.09
N ASP A 8 -12.15 4.24 -5.12
CA ASP A 8 -13.45 4.86 -4.98
C ASP A 8 -14.49 3.87 -4.39
N SER A 9 -15.71 4.34 -4.17
CA SER A 9 -16.82 3.54 -3.65
C SER A 9 -17.23 2.37 -4.56
N SER A 10 -16.78 2.36 -5.82
CA SER A 10 -16.98 1.27 -6.79
C SER A 10 -15.79 0.30 -6.83
N GLY A 11 -14.79 0.48 -5.97
CA GLY A 11 -13.59 -0.36 -5.90
C GLY A 11 -12.56 -0.06 -7.00
N LYS A 12 -12.68 1.07 -7.71
CA LYS A 12 -11.78 1.45 -8.80
C LYS A 12 -10.74 2.46 -8.31
N VAL A 13 -9.51 2.34 -8.81
CA VAL A 13 -8.43 3.30 -8.49
C VAL A 13 -8.82 4.71 -8.90
N ILE A 14 -8.78 5.63 -7.94
CA ILE A 14 -8.97 7.07 -8.15
C ILE A 14 -7.76 7.60 -8.92
N ARG A 15 -7.97 8.02 -10.17
CA ARG A 15 -6.92 8.61 -11.02
C ARG A 15 -7.08 10.11 -11.24
N ASP A 16 -8.27 10.64 -10.98
CA ASP A 16 -8.57 12.05 -11.14
C ASP A 16 -7.98 12.84 -9.97
N ARG A 17 -7.11 13.80 -10.27
CA ARG A 17 -6.45 14.66 -9.28
C ARG A 17 -7.37 15.74 -8.72
N ASN A 18 -8.51 15.99 -9.35
CA ASN A 18 -9.49 16.97 -8.89
C ASN A 18 -10.46 16.37 -7.86
N ASN A 19 -10.50 15.04 -7.75
CA ASN A 19 -11.32 14.38 -6.75
C ASN A 19 -10.52 14.19 -5.47
N SER A 20 -11.13 14.60 -4.36
CA SER A 20 -10.59 14.31 -3.04
C SER A 20 -10.76 12.82 -2.74
N VAL A 21 -9.79 12.25 -2.03
CA VAL A 21 -9.91 10.92 -1.45
C VAL A 21 -10.83 11.02 -0.23
N GLU A 22 -11.74 10.07 -0.08
CA GLU A 22 -12.59 10.00 1.11
C GLU A 22 -11.76 9.81 2.39
N ILE A 23 -12.28 10.26 3.53
CA ILE A 23 -11.55 10.17 4.81
C ILE A 23 -11.28 8.72 5.25
N SER A 24 -12.07 7.78 4.74
CA SER A 24 -11.95 6.35 4.97
C SER A 24 -12.25 5.60 3.68
N GLY A 25 -11.51 4.51 3.43
CA GLY A 25 -11.71 3.70 2.24
C GLY A 25 -10.65 2.61 2.14
N GLN A 26 -10.54 2.03 0.96
CA GLN A 26 -9.56 0.99 0.65
C GLN A 26 -8.50 1.53 -0.30
N ALA A 27 -7.31 0.91 -0.29
CA ALA A 27 -6.24 1.24 -1.20
C ALA A 27 -5.42 -0.01 -1.54
N TYR A 28 -4.93 -0.10 -2.76
CA TYR A 28 -3.84 -1.01 -3.08
C TYR A 28 -2.52 -0.45 -2.55
N MET A 29 -1.74 -1.28 -1.88
CA MET A 29 -0.49 -0.88 -1.25
C MET A 29 0.68 -1.54 -1.96
N TRP A 30 1.51 -0.74 -2.62
CA TRP A 30 2.59 -1.21 -3.48
C TRP A 30 3.94 -1.04 -2.82
N ILE A 31 4.72 -2.13 -2.71
CA ILE A 31 6.13 -2.05 -2.31
C ILE A 31 6.97 -1.81 -3.56
N LEU A 32 7.37 -0.55 -3.75
CA LEU A 32 8.01 -0.09 -4.97
C LEU A 32 9.47 -0.54 -5.11
N VAL A 33 10.15 -0.80 -3.99
CA VAL A 33 11.54 -1.26 -3.97
C VAL A 33 11.53 -2.79 -3.81
N PRO A 34 11.89 -3.57 -4.85
CA PRO A 34 11.81 -5.04 -4.80
C PRO A 34 12.54 -5.65 -3.61
N GLU A 35 13.72 -5.14 -3.28
CA GLU A 35 14.58 -5.65 -2.20
C GLU A 35 13.91 -5.49 -0.81
N MET A 36 12.99 -4.54 -0.67
CA MET A 36 12.22 -4.34 0.57
C MET A 36 11.09 -5.36 0.74
N ARG A 37 10.70 -6.08 -0.32
CA ARG A 37 9.59 -7.05 -0.25
C ARG A 37 9.90 -8.19 0.72
N LYS A 38 11.14 -8.68 0.76
CA LYS A 38 11.58 -9.69 1.74
C LYS A 38 11.37 -9.21 3.18
N PHE A 39 11.83 -8.00 3.50
CA PHE A 39 11.65 -7.40 4.84
C PHE A 39 10.18 -7.30 5.22
N HIS A 40 9.34 -6.87 4.28
CA HIS A 40 7.91 -6.67 4.50
C HIS A 40 7.11 -7.98 4.53
N ARG A 41 7.51 -9.01 3.78
CA ARG A 41 6.88 -10.34 3.75
C ARG A 41 6.87 -11.01 5.14
N GLU A 42 7.91 -10.76 5.93
CA GLU A 42 8.04 -11.28 7.29
C GLU A 42 7.19 -10.52 8.34
N ARG A 43 6.63 -9.35 7.99
CA ARG A 43 6.03 -8.40 8.96
C ARG A 43 4.59 -8.02 8.63
N ILE A 44 4.23 -8.01 7.36
CA ILE A 44 2.88 -7.71 6.91
C ILE A 44 2.08 -9.00 6.88
N GLN A 45 1.03 -9.02 7.69
CA GLN A 45 0.00 -10.05 7.75
C GLN A 45 -1.37 -9.39 7.78
N ILE A 46 -2.45 -10.15 7.55
CA ILE A 46 -3.80 -9.64 7.75
C ILE A 46 -3.96 -9.18 9.21
N GLY A 47 -4.55 -8.00 9.40
CA GLY A 47 -4.68 -7.30 10.69
C GLY A 47 -3.47 -6.43 11.07
N THR A 48 -2.36 -6.45 10.31
CA THR A 48 -1.24 -5.53 10.56
C THR A 48 -1.71 -4.08 10.43
N LYS A 49 -1.46 -3.28 11.47
CA LYS A 49 -1.74 -1.84 11.47
C LYS A 49 -0.52 -1.03 11.04
N GLY A 50 -0.76 0.01 10.24
CA GLY A 50 0.27 0.91 9.73
C GLY A 50 -0.19 2.36 9.74
N PHE A 51 0.75 3.28 9.51
CA PHE A 51 0.50 4.72 9.50
C PHE A 51 1.09 5.35 8.24
N ALA A 52 0.37 6.28 7.61
CA ALA A 52 0.98 7.23 6.68
C ALA A 52 1.68 8.33 7.49
N MET A 53 2.89 8.68 7.06
CA MET A 53 3.73 9.67 7.72
C MET A 53 4.10 10.77 6.72
N GLU A 54 3.84 12.02 7.09
CA GLU A 54 4.40 13.21 6.44
C GLU A 54 5.38 13.87 7.41
N GLY A 55 6.67 13.58 7.23
CA GLY A 55 7.69 13.92 8.23
C GLY A 55 7.40 13.23 9.56
N ASN A 56 7.24 14.00 10.64
CA ASN A 56 6.92 13.50 11.98
C ASN A 56 5.41 13.39 12.25
N ARG A 57 4.56 13.76 11.29
CA ARG A 57 3.11 13.78 11.45
C ARG A 57 2.47 12.51 10.89
N LYS A 58 1.61 11.87 11.69
CA LYS A 58 0.69 10.83 11.22
C LYS A 58 -0.46 11.46 10.46
N THR A 59 -0.72 10.99 9.24
CA THR A 59 -1.78 11.54 8.37
C THR A 59 -2.89 10.56 8.05
N ALA A 60 -2.64 9.26 8.16
CA ALA A 60 -3.66 8.22 8.03
C ALA A 60 -3.27 6.96 8.83
N GLU A 61 -4.26 6.15 9.16
CA GLU A 61 -4.10 4.83 9.75
C GLU A 61 -4.60 3.77 8.76
N TYR A 62 -3.93 2.63 8.71
CA TYR A 62 -4.27 1.53 7.82
C TYR A 62 -4.33 0.21 8.58
N GLU A 63 -5.17 -0.69 8.09
CA GLU A 63 -5.19 -2.09 8.48
C GLU A 63 -5.11 -2.95 7.22
N VAL A 64 -4.22 -3.94 7.22
CA VAL A 64 -4.07 -4.88 6.10
C VAL A 64 -5.22 -5.87 6.14
N ILE A 65 -6.10 -5.83 5.15
CA ILE A 65 -7.25 -6.72 5.05
C ILE A 65 -7.04 -7.88 4.07
N GLU A 66 -6.09 -7.76 3.15
CA GLU A 66 -5.80 -8.76 2.11
C GLU A 66 -4.33 -8.69 1.68
N ILE A 67 -3.76 -9.84 1.28
CA ILE A 67 -2.43 -9.93 0.67
C ILE A 67 -2.59 -10.49 -0.75
N ILE A 68 -2.30 -9.67 -1.75
CA ILE A 68 -2.50 -10.03 -3.16
C ILE A 68 -1.24 -10.66 -3.77
N GLY A 69 -0.10 -9.95 -3.74
CA GLY A 69 1.13 -10.37 -4.44
C GLY A 69 2.41 -10.29 -3.62
N LEU A 70 2.36 -9.91 -2.33
CA LEU A 70 3.56 -9.72 -1.50
C LEU A 70 4.39 -11.01 -1.34
N LEU A 71 3.71 -12.15 -1.25
CA LEU A 71 4.35 -13.44 -1.01
C LEU A 71 5.04 -14.01 -2.26
N GLU A 72 4.59 -13.59 -3.45
CA GLU A 72 4.99 -14.17 -4.74
C GLU A 72 5.84 -13.20 -5.58
N ASN A 73 5.70 -11.89 -5.36
CA ASN A 73 6.46 -10.89 -6.11
C ASN A 73 7.97 -11.05 -5.89
N PRO A 74 8.79 -10.97 -6.96
CA PRO A 74 10.23 -11.17 -6.86
C PRO A 74 10.90 -10.09 -6.03
N ASP A 75 11.97 -10.44 -5.31
CA ASP A 75 12.71 -9.54 -4.42
C ASP A 75 13.83 -8.76 -5.15
N SER A 76 13.86 -8.83 -6.48
CA SER A 76 14.79 -8.14 -7.37
C SER A 76 14.08 -7.75 -8.67
N ASP A 77 14.52 -6.67 -9.31
CA ASP A 77 14.06 -6.38 -10.67
C ASP A 77 14.45 -7.53 -11.61
N ALA A 78 13.49 -7.98 -12.42
CA ALA A 78 13.81 -8.83 -13.55
C ALA A 78 14.72 -8.00 -14.46
N LYS A 79 15.99 -8.41 -14.59
CA LYS A 79 16.98 -7.73 -15.43
C LYS A 79 16.34 -7.46 -16.80
N ARG A 80 16.12 -6.18 -17.11
CA ARG A 80 15.75 -5.71 -18.44
C ARG A 80 16.92 -5.88 -19.40
#